data_AF-A0A418NMN7-F1
#
_entry.id   AF-A0A418NMN7-F1
#
_cell.length_a   1.000
_cell.length_b   1.000
_cell.length_c   1.000
_cell.angle_alpha   90.00
_cell.angle_beta   90.00
_cell.angle_gamma   90.00
#
_symmetry.space_group_name_H-M   'P 1'
#
loop_
_entity.id
_entity.type
_entity.pdbx_description
1 polymer ?
#
loop_
_entity_poly.entity_id
_entity_poly.type
_entity_poly.pdbx_seq_one_letter_code
_entity_poly.pdbx_strand_id
1 'polypeptide(L)'
;MVIEWRTANDTQSGDRSPKRAAEYVRMSTEHQKYSTDNQAAEIRAYADRRGFEIVRTYADEGKSGLRIDGRSSLQQLLADIDNGNVDFEAILVYDVSRWGRFQDPDEAAHYELRCKRAGIAVHYVAEQFENDGTIGSSIIKTVKRAMAGEYSRELSVKVFKGQCRLITLGYRQGGAAGFGLRRMLVDEHGQQKGVLERGDHKSIATDRIVLVRGPEEEVATVQEIYRQFVEDRRSEREIAHWLNEQGILSDLGRSWTRGAVHQILINDKYAGHNVWGRTSFKLKTRHVRNDPSEWIRQDDAFPAIVSQAQFDQARLIVEERSKRLTDDEMLALLSDIFKKNGYLSGLIIDEFEDGPSSSAYQSRFGSLLRAYSLIGFVPDHDYRYIEINRALRRMHPSVVQGVIAGVRAAGGTAIQSLEDDTLLVNEEITASIVIARCKLTPGGSRRWKIRLDESLRPDLTICVRMDEDNMNAHDFYILPRMTLAESVLRLADHNGLSFDAFRFDTLDGFFALAERAPIPRAA
;
A
#
# COMPACT_ATOMS: atom_id res chain seq x y z
N MET A 1 -13.79 24.25 -76.80
CA MET A 1 -14.56 23.02 -76.63
C MET A 1 -13.90 22.19 -75.53
N VAL A 2 -14.32 22.41 -74.28
CA VAL A 2 -14.17 21.45 -73.18
C VAL A 2 -15.43 21.61 -72.34
N ILE A 3 -16.13 20.51 -72.15
CA ILE A 3 -17.47 20.38 -71.60
C ILE A 3 -17.39 20.42 -70.07
N GLU A 4 -18.21 21.28 -69.45
CA GLU A 4 -18.47 21.25 -68.01
C GLU A 4 -19.21 19.96 -67.64
N TRP A 5 -18.58 19.12 -66.83
CA TRP A 5 -19.26 18.04 -66.14
C TRP A 5 -19.59 18.50 -64.72
N ARG A 6 -20.85 18.89 -64.51
CA ARG A 6 -21.47 18.98 -63.19
C ARG A 6 -21.52 17.57 -62.60
N THR A 7 -20.64 17.26 -61.66
CA THR A 7 -20.86 16.14 -60.74
C THR A 7 -21.70 16.63 -59.57
N ALA A 8 -22.82 15.95 -59.37
CA ALA A 8 -23.83 16.24 -58.37
C ALA A 8 -23.23 16.29 -56.96
N ASN A 9 -23.57 17.36 -56.23
CA ASN A 9 -23.54 17.35 -54.77
C ASN A 9 -24.50 16.24 -54.30
N ASP A 10 -23.93 15.13 -53.86
CA ASP A 10 -24.65 14.15 -53.06
C ASP A 10 -24.60 14.61 -51.59
N THR A 11 -25.26 15.75 -51.30
CA THR A 11 -25.68 16.07 -49.94
C THR A 11 -26.94 15.29 -49.62
N GLN A 12 -26.77 13.99 -49.37
CA GLN A 12 -27.65 13.29 -48.43
C GLN A 12 -27.12 13.56 -47.02
N SER A 13 -27.39 14.76 -46.51
CA SER A 13 -27.53 14.97 -45.07
C SER A 13 -28.77 14.22 -44.64
N GLY A 14 -28.64 12.90 -44.48
CA GLY A 14 -29.61 12.12 -43.75
C GLY A 14 -29.69 12.71 -42.35
N ASP A 15 -30.88 13.15 -41.98
CA ASP A 15 -31.31 13.48 -40.63
C ASP A 15 -31.10 12.25 -39.72
N ARG A 16 -29.84 11.98 -39.37
CA ARG A 16 -29.48 11.00 -38.36
C ARG A 16 -29.49 11.76 -37.05
N SER A 17 -30.51 11.48 -36.23
CA SER A 17 -30.55 11.86 -34.83
C SER A 17 -29.17 11.65 -34.19
N PRO A 18 -28.62 12.64 -33.47
CA PRO A 18 -27.29 12.53 -32.92
C PRO A 18 -27.19 11.30 -32.03
N LYS A 19 -26.04 10.62 -32.15
CA LYS A 19 -25.79 9.38 -31.42
C LYS A 19 -25.62 9.72 -29.94
N ARG A 20 -26.48 9.20 -29.09
CA ARG A 20 -26.44 9.51 -27.66
C ARG A 20 -25.21 8.86 -27.03
N ALA A 21 -24.43 9.63 -26.30
CA ALA A 21 -23.19 9.19 -25.67
C ALA A 21 -23.14 9.59 -24.18
N ALA A 22 -22.44 8.80 -23.37
CA ALA A 22 -22.01 9.21 -22.04
C ALA A 22 -20.54 9.63 -22.07
N GLU A 23 -20.14 10.62 -21.28
CA GLU A 23 -18.73 10.92 -21.05
C GLU A 23 -18.25 10.36 -19.70
N TYR A 24 -17.02 9.84 -19.68
CA TYR A 24 -16.35 9.44 -18.45
C TYR A 24 -15.04 10.20 -18.28
N VAL A 25 -14.94 10.98 -17.20
CA VAL A 25 -13.76 11.77 -16.84
C VAL A 25 -13.21 11.35 -15.48
N ARG A 26 -11.87 11.37 -15.37
CA ARG A 26 -11.19 11.01 -14.12
C ARG A 26 -9.99 11.90 -13.86
N MET A 27 -9.82 12.31 -12.61
CA MET A 27 -8.62 13.02 -12.13
C MET A 27 -7.88 12.18 -11.08
N SER A 28 -6.58 11.96 -11.27
CA SER A 28 -5.73 11.28 -10.28
C SER A 28 -5.14 12.27 -9.31
N THR A 29 -5.04 11.89 -8.03
CA THR A 29 -4.41 12.68 -6.96
C THR A 29 -2.98 13.15 -7.26
N GLU A 30 -2.25 12.46 -8.14
CA GLU A 30 -0.83 12.72 -8.41
C GLU A 30 -0.57 13.78 -9.50
N HIS A 31 -1.58 14.17 -10.30
CA HIS A 31 -1.38 15.07 -11.44
C HIS A 31 -2.54 16.08 -11.57
N GLN A 32 -2.33 17.29 -11.04
CA GLN A 32 -3.24 18.43 -11.22
C GLN A 32 -3.15 19.08 -12.63
N LYS A 33 -2.34 18.54 -13.55
CA LYS A 33 -2.07 19.17 -14.86
C LYS A 33 -3.21 19.09 -15.87
N TYR A 34 -4.20 18.21 -15.69
CA TYR A 34 -5.35 18.08 -16.60
C TYR A 34 -6.62 17.95 -15.77
N SER A 35 -7.27 19.08 -15.50
CA SER A 35 -8.58 19.11 -14.85
C SER A 35 -9.58 18.23 -15.60
N THR A 36 -10.60 17.75 -14.89
CA THR A 36 -11.78 17.11 -15.48
C THR A 36 -12.41 18.00 -16.55
N ASP A 37 -12.33 19.33 -16.39
CA ASP A 37 -12.83 20.31 -17.35
C ASP A 37 -12.11 20.28 -18.69
N ASN A 38 -10.78 20.19 -18.71
CA ASN A 38 -10.02 20.09 -19.96
C ASN A 38 -10.32 18.76 -20.68
N GLN A 39 -10.50 17.67 -19.93
CA GLN A 39 -10.89 16.38 -20.50
C GLN A 39 -12.29 16.45 -21.11
N ALA A 40 -13.25 17.06 -20.40
CA ALA A 40 -14.61 17.25 -20.88
C ALA A 40 -14.67 18.18 -22.10
N ALA A 41 -13.83 19.22 -22.18
CA ALA A 41 -13.74 20.10 -23.34
C ALA A 41 -13.28 19.35 -24.60
N GLU A 42 -12.25 18.52 -24.49
CA GLU A 42 -11.76 17.69 -25.61
C GLU A 42 -12.79 16.61 -26.01
N ILE A 43 -13.46 16.00 -25.04
CA ILE A 43 -14.53 15.03 -25.28
C ILE A 43 -15.71 15.67 -26.01
N ARG A 44 -16.16 16.86 -25.60
CA ARG A 44 -17.21 17.63 -26.29
C ARG A 44 -16.81 17.98 -27.72
N ALA A 45 -15.59 18.49 -27.92
CA ALA A 45 -15.10 18.80 -29.25
C ALA A 45 -15.04 17.55 -30.16
N TYR A 46 -14.74 16.38 -29.60
CA TYR A 46 -14.81 15.11 -30.32
C TYR A 46 -16.26 14.70 -30.63
N ALA A 47 -17.17 14.84 -29.66
CA ALA A 47 -18.58 14.52 -29.80
C ALA A 47 -19.24 15.34 -30.92
N ASP A 48 -19.01 16.66 -30.93
CA ASP A 48 -19.54 17.59 -31.93
C ASP A 48 -19.08 17.23 -33.35
N ARG A 49 -17.78 16.89 -33.51
CA ARG A 49 -17.21 16.51 -34.82
C ARG A 49 -17.75 15.19 -35.36
N ARG A 50 -18.21 14.28 -34.49
CA ARG A 50 -18.60 12.91 -34.84
C ARG A 50 -20.12 12.70 -34.74
N GLY A 51 -20.89 13.74 -34.42
CA GLY A 51 -22.35 13.68 -34.30
C GLY A 51 -22.83 12.91 -33.07
N PHE A 52 -22.08 12.97 -31.97
CA PHE A 52 -22.53 12.44 -30.67
C PHE A 52 -23.17 13.55 -29.83
N GLU A 53 -24.26 13.23 -29.14
CA GLU A 53 -24.87 14.07 -28.11
C GLU A 53 -24.53 13.50 -26.74
N ILE A 54 -23.83 14.27 -25.89
CA ILE A 54 -23.48 13.83 -24.54
C ILE A 54 -24.70 14.00 -23.63
N VAL A 55 -25.28 12.89 -23.20
CA VAL A 55 -26.52 12.87 -22.38
C VAL A 55 -26.26 12.58 -20.90
N ARG A 56 -25.04 12.14 -20.56
CA ARG A 56 -24.65 11.82 -19.18
C ARG A 56 -23.15 12.00 -18.96
N THR A 57 -22.78 12.50 -17.78
CA THR A 57 -21.38 12.71 -17.38
C THR A 57 -21.10 11.92 -16.10
N TYR A 58 -20.10 11.05 -16.16
CA TYR A 58 -19.59 10.31 -15.01
C TYR A 58 -18.18 10.82 -14.66
N ALA A 59 -18.03 11.40 -13.47
CA ALA A 59 -16.80 12.05 -13.05
C ALA A 59 -16.22 11.42 -11.77
N ASP A 60 -14.98 10.97 -11.80
CA ASP A 60 -14.24 10.49 -10.62
C ASP A 60 -13.06 11.43 -10.31
N GLU A 61 -13.21 12.24 -9.27
CA GLU A 61 -12.18 13.20 -8.84
C GLU A 61 -11.25 12.64 -7.76
N GLY A 62 -9.94 12.86 -7.91
CA GLY A 62 -8.94 12.42 -6.94
C GLY A 62 -8.88 10.90 -6.77
N LYS A 63 -9.15 10.12 -7.82
CA LYS A 63 -9.16 8.64 -7.75
C LYS A 63 -8.03 8.02 -8.56
N SER A 64 -7.39 7.01 -7.97
CA SER A 64 -6.36 6.21 -8.64
C SER A 64 -6.96 5.37 -9.77
N GLY A 65 -6.21 5.20 -10.87
CA GLY A 65 -6.61 4.34 -11.99
C GLY A 65 -6.21 2.87 -11.80
N LEU A 66 -5.58 2.50 -10.68
CA LEU A 66 -4.99 1.18 -10.44
C LEU A 66 -5.98 0.12 -9.95
N ARG A 67 -7.13 0.56 -9.43
CA ARG A 67 -8.22 -0.27 -8.89
C ARG A 67 -9.54 0.35 -9.28
N ILE A 68 -10.59 -0.46 -9.32
CA ILE A 68 -11.96 0.05 -9.49
C ILE A 68 -12.50 0.61 -8.17
N ASP A 69 -11.99 0.11 -7.04
CA ASP A 69 -12.41 0.53 -5.70
C ASP A 69 -12.28 2.03 -5.49
N GLY A 70 -13.39 2.67 -5.11
CA GLY A 70 -13.48 4.10 -4.88
C GLY A 70 -13.69 4.95 -6.13
N ARG A 71 -13.83 4.33 -7.32
CA ARG A 71 -14.28 4.99 -8.57
C ARG A 71 -15.80 4.84 -8.69
N SER A 72 -16.52 5.51 -7.79
CA SER A 72 -17.98 5.38 -7.67
C SER A 72 -18.70 5.71 -8.97
N SER A 73 -18.20 6.68 -9.74
CA SER A 73 -18.85 7.08 -11.00
C SER A 73 -18.63 6.06 -12.10
N LEU A 74 -17.45 5.42 -12.17
CA LEU A 74 -17.25 4.28 -13.09
C LEU A 74 -18.08 3.06 -12.66
N GLN A 75 -18.15 2.78 -11.36
CA GLN A 75 -18.99 1.69 -10.85
C GLN A 75 -20.46 1.92 -11.16
N GLN A 76 -20.94 3.15 -11.01
CA GLN A 76 -22.31 3.54 -11.37
C GLN A 76 -22.55 3.42 -12.88
N LEU A 77 -21.61 3.88 -13.72
CA LEU A 77 -21.68 3.69 -15.18
C LEU A 77 -21.85 2.20 -15.53
N LEU A 78 -21.03 1.33 -14.94
CA LEU A 78 -21.11 -0.11 -15.20
C LEU A 78 -22.40 -0.73 -14.66
N ALA A 79 -22.90 -0.27 -13.51
CA ALA A 79 -24.16 -0.72 -12.94
C ALA A 79 -25.37 -0.29 -13.79
N ASP A 80 -25.37 0.92 -14.32
CA ASP A 80 -26.41 1.40 -15.24
C ASP A 80 -26.49 0.52 -16.49
N ILE A 81 -25.32 0.13 -17.03
CA ILE A 81 -25.21 -0.79 -18.17
C ILE A 81 -25.80 -2.17 -17.84
N ASP A 82 -25.45 -2.74 -16.69
CA ASP A 82 -25.94 -4.08 -16.29
C ASP A 82 -27.45 -4.11 -16.05
N ASN A 83 -27.99 -3.03 -15.49
CA ASN A 83 -29.41 -2.91 -15.21
C ASN A 83 -30.23 -2.55 -16.47
N GLY A 84 -29.58 -2.36 -17.63
CA GLY A 84 -30.23 -1.92 -18.87
C GLY A 84 -30.79 -0.50 -18.79
N ASN A 85 -30.36 0.31 -17.81
CA ASN A 85 -30.83 1.67 -17.57
C ASN A 85 -29.94 2.71 -18.29
N VAL A 86 -29.67 2.43 -19.56
CA VAL A 86 -28.78 3.20 -20.41
C VAL A 86 -29.53 3.66 -21.65
N ASP A 87 -29.36 4.94 -21.93
CA ASP A 87 -30.08 5.64 -22.98
C ASP A 87 -29.08 6.22 -24.02
N PHE A 88 -27.86 5.70 -24.00
CA PHE A 88 -26.72 6.04 -24.86
C PHE A 88 -26.12 4.79 -25.51
N GLU A 89 -25.54 4.95 -26.70
CA GLU A 89 -24.90 3.87 -27.49
C GLU A 89 -23.36 3.97 -27.49
N ALA A 90 -22.80 5.03 -26.91
CA ALA A 90 -21.36 5.24 -26.84
C ALA A 90 -20.90 5.79 -25.49
N ILE A 91 -19.66 5.46 -25.10
CA ILE A 91 -18.97 6.05 -23.95
C ILE A 91 -17.72 6.74 -24.47
N LEU A 92 -17.60 8.04 -24.23
CA LEU A 92 -16.45 8.85 -24.62
C LEU A 92 -15.50 8.98 -23.43
N VAL A 93 -14.25 8.60 -23.63
CA VAL A 93 -13.19 8.63 -22.62
C VAL A 93 -11.99 9.35 -23.21
N TYR A 94 -11.34 10.22 -22.44
CA TYR A 94 -10.21 11.00 -22.97
C TYR A 94 -9.07 10.10 -23.49
N ASP A 95 -8.56 9.17 -22.68
CA ASP A 95 -7.49 8.24 -23.06
C ASP A 95 -7.67 6.87 -22.37
N VAL A 96 -6.89 5.85 -22.78
CA VAL A 96 -6.96 4.49 -22.20
C VAL A 96 -6.68 4.51 -20.70
N SER A 97 -5.87 5.45 -20.21
CA SER A 97 -5.56 5.55 -18.79
C SER A 97 -6.69 6.10 -17.94
N ARG A 98 -7.62 6.87 -18.51
CA ARG A 98 -8.82 7.30 -17.82
C ARG A 98 -9.76 6.13 -17.60
N TRP A 99 -9.91 5.24 -18.58
CA TRP A 99 -10.68 4.00 -18.42
C TRP A 99 -10.14 3.12 -17.29
N GLY A 100 -8.83 2.86 -17.28
CA GLY A 100 -8.18 2.22 -16.13
C GLY A 100 -6.79 1.71 -16.45
N ARG A 101 -5.90 1.80 -15.46
CA ARG A 101 -4.55 1.24 -15.47
C ARG A 101 -4.48 0.11 -14.45
N PHE A 102 -5.39 -0.85 -14.57
CA PHE A 102 -5.45 -1.99 -13.66
C PHE A 102 -4.14 -2.78 -13.74
N GLN A 103 -3.79 -3.48 -12.67
CA GLN A 103 -2.57 -4.29 -12.65
C GLN A 103 -2.67 -5.48 -13.60
N ASP A 104 -3.88 -6.02 -13.74
CA ASP A 104 -4.23 -6.94 -14.80
C ASP A 104 -4.84 -6.16 -15.98
N PRO A 105 -4.17 -6.12 -17.15
CA PRO A 105 -4.69 -5.54 -18.38
C PRO A 105 -6.07 -6.07 -18.78
N ASP A 106 -6.40 -7.31 -18.38
CA ASP A 106 -7.65 -7.97 -18.72
C ASP A 106 -8.83 -7.42 -17.93
N GLU A 107 -8.62 -6.74 -16.80
CA GLU A 107 -9.70 -6.04 -16.08
C GLU A 107 -10.26 -4.88 -16.93
N ALA A 108 -9.40 -4.05 -17.53
CA ALA A 108 -9.84 -3.00 -18.45
C ALA A 108 -10.57 -3.59 -19.66
N ALA A 109 -10.09 -4.73 -20.16
CA ALA A 109 -10.70 -5.48 -21.25
C ALA A 109 -12.09 -6.00 -20.88
N HIS A 110 -12.23 -6.54 -19.67
CA HIS A 110 -13.47 -7.09 -19.15
C HIS A 110 -14.57 -6.02 -19.10
N TYR A 111 -14.26 -4.82 -18.57
CA TYR A 111 -15.22 -3.72 -18.52
C TYR A 111 -15.61 -3.21 -19.91
N GLU A 112 -14.67 -3.14 -20.86
CA GLU A 112 -14.99 -2.75 -22.24
C GLU A 112 -15.83 -3.83 -22.94
N LEU A 113 -15.52 -5.11 -22.73
CA LEU A 113 -16.28 -6.23 -23.26
C LEU A 113 -17.72 -6.23 -22.71
N ARG A 114 -17.89 -5.89 -21.44
CA ARG A 114 -19.19 -5.71 -20.80
C ARG A 114 -20.01 -4.61 -21.47
N CYS A 115 -19.40 -3.44 -21.74
CA CYS A 115 -20.04 -2.38 -22.51
C CYS A 115 -20.43 -2.86 -23.92
N LYS A 116 -19.51 -3.55 -24.61
CA LYS A 116 -19.74 -4.08 -25.97
C LYS A 116 -20.88 -5.10 -26.02
N ARG A 117 -21.00 -5.96 -25.01
CA ARG A 117 -22.12 -6.94 -24.89
C ARG A 117 -23.47 -6.26 -24.72
N ALA A 118 -23.51 -5.08 -24.10
CA ALA A 118 -24.70 -4.24 -24.00
C ALA A 118 -24.94 -3.36 -25.25
N GLY A 119 -24.14 -3.54 -26.32
CA GLY A 119 -24.26 -2.74 -27.54
C GLY A 119 -23.63 -1.35 -27.46
N ILE A 120 -22.84 -1.06 -26.41
CA ILE A 120 -22.25 0.26 -26.16
C ILE A 120 -20.78 0.26 -26.56
N ALA A 121 -20.39 1.19 -27.43
CA ALA A 121 -19.01 1.34 -27.89
C ALA A 121 -18.21 2.32 -27.02
N VAL A 122 -17.00 1.94 -26.60
CA VAL A 122 -16.10 2.83 -25.84
C VAL A 122 -15.15 3.54 -26.81
N HIS A 123 -15.14 4.87 -26.84
CA HIS A 123 -14.29 5.68 -27.72
C HIS A 123 -13.21 6.39 -26.90
N TYR A 124 -11.96 6.28 -27.35
CA TYR A 124 -10.82 7.00 -26.77
C TYR A 124 -10.50 8.24 -27.61
N VAL A 125 -10.72 9.42 -27.04
CA VAL A 125 -10.70 10.69 -27.78
C VAL A 125 -9.29 11.10 -28.21
N ALA A 126 -8.28 10.88 -27.37
CA ALA A 126 -6.89 11.25 -27.63
C ALA A 126 -6.09 10.19 -28.41
N GLU A 127 -6.69 9.04 -28.74
CA GLU A 127 -6.00 7.96 -29.45
C GLU A 127 -6.24 8.06 -30.97
N GLN A 128 -5.19 7.89 -31.77
CA GLN A 128 -5.21 8.04 -33.23
C GLN A 128 -5.80 6.83 -33.98
N PHE A 129 -6.45 5.88 -33.29
CA PHE A 129 -7.03 4.68 -33.89
C PHE A 129 -8.52 4.54 -33.52
N GLU A 130 -9.32 4.07 -34.48
CA GLU A 130 -10.75 3.86 -34.24
C GLU A 130 -10.97 2.56 -33.44
N ASN A 131 -11.89 2.58 -32.48
CA ASN A 131 -12.38 1.38 -31.81
C ASN A 131 -13.39 0.64 -32.71
N ASP A 132 -12.90 0.22 -33.88
CA ASP A 132 -13.67 -0.39 -34.95
C ASP A 132 -13.79 -1.92 -34.79
N GLY A 133 -13.11 -2.50 -33.81
CA GLY A 133 -13.07 -3.95 -33.58
C GLY A 133 -12.18 -4.71 -34.56
N THR A 134 -11.35 -4.03 -35.36
CA THR A 134 -10.36 -4.67 -36.23
C THR A 134 -9.27 -5.37 -35.42
N ILE A 135 -8.65 -6.37 -36.04
CA ILE A 135 -7.52 -7.10 -35.44
C ILE A 135 -6.39 -6.12 -35.09
N GLY A 136 -6.12 -5.12 -35.95
CA GLY A 136 -5.13 -4.07 -35.69
C GLY A 136 -5.44 -3.21 -34.45
N SER A 137 -6.69 -2.75 -34.29
CA SER A 137 -7.09 -1.97 -33.11
C SER A 137 -7.12 -2.81 -31.83
N SER A 138 -7.44 -4.11 -31.91
CA SER A 138 -7.36 -5.02 -30.76
C SER A 138 -5.93 -5.28 -30.28
N ILE A 139 -4.97 -5.48 -31.19
CA ILE A 139 -3.56 -5.72 -30.85
C ILE A 139 -2.95 -4.46 -30.25
N ILE A 140 -3.18 -3.29 -30.87
CA ILE A 140 -2.69 -2.01 -30.36
C ILE A 140 -3.24 -1.73 -28.95
N LYS A 141 -4.51 -2.04 -28.69
CA LYS A 141 -5.10 -1.92 -27.34
C LYS A 141 -4.47 -2.86 -26.34
N THR A 142 -4.30 -4.14 -26.67
CA THR A 142 -3.66 -5.11 -25.76
C THR A 142 -2.24 -4.67 -25.42
N VAL A 143 -1.47 -4.23 -26.42
CA VAL A 143 -0.13 -3.65 -26.23
C VAL A 143 -0.21 -2.40 -25.34
N LYS A 144 -1.13 -1.46 -25.59
CA LYS A 144 -1.28 -0.24 -24.77
C LYS A 144 -1.72 -0.53 -23.33
N ARG A 145 -2.57 -1.52 -23.10
CA ARG A 145 -3.00 -1.94 -21.75
C ARG A 145 -1.88 -2.63 -20.98
N ALA A 146 -1.16 -3.53 -21.64
CA ALA A 146 0.06 -4.13 -21.09
C ALA A 146 1.10 -3.05 -20.76
N MET A 147 1.33 -2.13 -21.70
CA MET A 147 2.21 -0.97 -21.50
C MET A 147 1.71 -0.04 -20.39
N ALA A 148 0.41 0.10 -20.14
CA ALA A 148 -0.09 0.94 -19.06
C ALA A 148 0.12 0.32 -17.67
N GLY A 149 0.01 -1.01 -17.57
CA GLY A 149 0.38 -1.79 -16.38
C GLY A 149 1.89 -1.77 -16.12
N GLU A 150 2.68 -2.01 -17.17
CA GLU A 150 4.14 -1.92 -17.13
C GLU A 150 4.62 -0.49 -16.88
N TYR A 151 3.94 0.53 -17.41
CA TYR A 151 4.26 1.93 -17.19
C TYR A 151 4.26 2.28 -15.71
N SER A 152 3.36 1.71 -14.89
CA SER A 152 3.36 1.97 -13.44
C SER A 152 4.57 1.35 -12.73
N ARG A 153 5.00 0.15 -13.16
CA ARG A 153 6.21 -0.52 -12.66
C ARG A 153 7.47 0.22 -13.13
N GLU A 154 7.55 0.52 -14.42
CA GLU A 154 8.63 1.33 -15.00
C GLU A 154 8.71 2.71 -14.38
N LEU A 155 7.57 3.38 -14.15
CA LEU A 155 7.50 4.68 -13.51
C LEU A 155 8.01 4.57 -12.08
N SER A 156 7.61 3.55 -11.32
CA SER A 156 8.15 3.33 -9.97
C SER A 156 9.67 3.16 -9.99
N VAL A 157 10.21 2.38 -10.94
CA VAL A 157 11.66 2.21 -11.12
C VAL A 157 12.33 3.53 -11.53
N LYS A 158 11.75 4.28 -12.47
CA LYS A 158 12.27 5.58 -12.95
C LYS A 158 12.23 6.64 -11.86
N VAL A 159 11.14 6.72 -11.09
CA VAL A 159 10.98 7.62 -9.93
C VAL A 159 11.99 7.28 -8.86
N PHE A 160 12.14 5.99 -8.51
CA PHE A 160 13.16 5.56 -7.56
C PHE A 160 14.56 5.96 -8.02
N LYS A 161 14.95 5.62 -9.26
CA LYS A 161 16.24 6.02 -9.85
C LYS A 161 16.42 7.54 -9.86
N GLY A 162 15.37 8.30 -10.16
CA GLY A 162 15.36 9.76 -10.10
C GLY A 162 15.59 10.28 -8.68
N GLN A 163 14.93 9.71 -7.68
CA GLN A 163 15.15 10.04 -6.27
C GLN A 163 16.58 9.71 -5.83
N CYS A 164 17.11 8.53 -6.19
CA CYS A 164 18.51 8.17 -5.94
C CYS A 164 19.46 9.22 -6.52
N ARG A 165 19.26 9.58 -7.79
CA ARG A 165 20.07 10.60 -8.48
C ARG A 165 20.01 11.94 -7.76
N LEU A 166 18.84 12.36 -7.31
CA LEU A 166 18.69 13.63 -6.59
C LEU A 166 19.42 13.61 -5.23
N ILE A 167 19.38 12.49 -4.51
CA ILE A 167 20.17 12.34 -3.27
C ILE A 167 21.67 12.45 -3.57
N THR A 168 22.17 11.75 -4.60
CA THR A 168 23.58 11.82 -5.02
C THR A 168 23.98 13.24 -5.48
N LEU A 169 23.03 14.06 -5.92
CA LEU A 169 23.28 15.48 -6.23
C LEU A 169 23.21 16.39 -4.99
N GLY A 170 23.03 15.84 -3.79
CA GLY A 170 22.95 16.57 -2.53
C GLY A 170 21.54 17.08 -2.18
N TYR A 171 20.54 16.84 -3.02
CA TYR A 171 19.16 17.23 -2.74
C TYR A 171 18.47 16.25 -1.77
N ARG A 172 17.53 16.76 -0.98
CA ARG A 172 16.80 15.99 0.01
C ARG A 172 15.50 15.41 -0.54
N GLN A 173 15.30 14.10 -0.35
CA GLN A 173 14.06 13.40 -0.70
C GLN A 173 13.24 13.08 0.57
N GLY A 174 12.53 14.09 1.08
CA GLY A 174 11.61 13.96 2.21
C GLY A 174 12.28 13.95 3.59
N GLY A 175 11.47 13.64 4.61
CA GLY A 175 11.86 13.63 6.01
C GLY A 175 11.97 15.03 6.65
N ALA A 176 11.89 15.08 7.97
CA ALA A 176 12.09 16.32 8.73
C ALA A 176 13.56 16.80 8.64
N ALA A 177 13.78 18.11 8.81
CA ALA A 177 15.13 18.67 8.95
C ALA A 177 15.73 18.25 10.30
N GLY A 178 14.96 18.37 11.38
CA GLY A 178 15.40 18.22 12.77
C GLY A 178 15.95 19.50 13.37
N PHE A 179 16.17 19.47 14.67
CA PHE A 179 16.66 20.61 15.45
C PHE A 179 17.99 21.16 14.91
N GLY A 180 18.11 22.48 14.80
CA GLY A 180 19.29 23.16 14.23
C GLY A 180 19.36 23.21 12.71
N LEU A 181 18.43 22.57 11.99
CA LEU A 181 18.39 22.51 10.53
C LEU A 181 17.06 23.03 9.99
N ARG A 182 17.06 23.49 8.73
CA ARG A 182 15.85 23.91 7.99
C ARG A 182 15.80 23.31 6.60
N ARG A 183 14.58 23.08 6.11
CA ARG A 183 14.33 22.66 4.72
C ARG A 183 14.29 23.91 3.86
N MET A 184 15.29 24.12 3.02
CA MET A 184 15.33 25.25 2.09
C MET A 184 14.85 24.80 0.71
N LEU A 185 13.86 25.49 0.17
CA LEU A 185 13.45 25.35 -1.22
C LEU A 185 14.43 26.13 -2.10
N VAL A 186 14.97 25.47 -3.11
CA VAL A 186 15.83 26.08 -4.13
C VAL A 186 15.25 25.85 -5.51
N ASP A 187 15.46 26.78 -6.43
CA ASP A 187 15.08 26.61 -7.83
C ASP A 187 16.05 25.68 -8.60
N GLU A 188 15.88 25.58 -9.92
CA GLU A 188 16.73 24.76 -10.79
C GLU A 188 18.17 25.28 -10.94
N HIS A 189 18.42 26.55 -10.60
CA HIS A 189 19.73 27.18 -10.59
C HIS A 189 20.38 27.16 -9.20
N GLY A 190 19.68 26.62 -8.19
CA GLY A 190 20.15 26.55 -6.80
C GLY A 190 19.88 27.82 -5.99
N GLN A 191 19.13 28.78 -6.53
CA GLN A 191 18.78 30.01 -5.82
C GLN A 191 17.74 29.71 -4.73
N GLN A 192 17.97 30.26 -3.53
CA GLN A 192 17.07 30.08 -2.40
C GLN A 192 15.74 30.82 -2.61
N LYS A 193 14.62 30.11 -2.44
CA LYS A 193 13.26 30.65 -2.57
C LYS A 193 12.59 30.87 -1.23
N GLY A 194 12.86 30.00 -0.25
CA GLY A 194 12.26 30.11 1.07
C GLY A 194 12.39 28.83 1.89
N VAL A 195 12.20 28.97 3.19
CA VAL A 195 12.18 27.85 4.13
C VAL A 195 10.81 27.19 4.12
N LEU A 196 10.78 25.86 4.05
CA LEU A 196 9.57 25.05 4.15
C LEU A 196 9.32 24.65 5.61
N GLU A 197 8.13 24.92 6.10
CA GLU A 197 7.70 24.50 7.43
C GLU A 197 7.32 23.01 7.47
N ARG A 198 6.94 22.56 8.67
CA ARG A 198 6.51 21.18 8.86
C ARG A 198 5.14 20.99 8.22
N GLY A 199 5.06 20.06 7.28
CA GLY A 199 3.84 19.81 6.49
C GLY A 199 3.88 20.46 5.11
N ASP A 200 4.82 21.38 4.87
CA ASP A 200 4.95 22.01 3.57
C ASP A 200 5.58 21.08 2.53
N HIS A 201 5.05 21.17 1.33
CA HIS A 201 5.48 20.45 0.15
C HIS A 201 5.85 21.43 -0.96
N LYS A 202 6.86 21.07 -1.77
CA LYS A 202 7.18 21.84 -2.96
C LYS A 202 6.04 21.74 -3.97
N SER A 203 5.62 22.86 -4.54
CA SER A 203 4.56 22.89 -5.55
C SER A 203 5.10 22.72 -6.98
N ILE A 204 6.34 23.14 -7.22
CA ILE A 204 6.97 23.09 -8.54
C ILE A 204 7.89 21.86 -8.63
N ALA A 205 7.74 21.09 -9.72
CA ALA A 205 8.49 19.84 -9.90
C ALA A 205 9.99 20.06 -10.12
N THR A 206 10.41 21.19 -10.71
CA THR A 206 11.82 21.56 -10.95
C THR A 206 12.52 22.04 -9.70
N ASP A 207 11.80 22.63 -8.74
CA ASP A 207 12.38 23.02 -7.46
C ASP A 207 12.95 21.81 -6.70
N ARG A 208 13.97 22.08 -5.88
CA ARG A 208 14.65 21.10 -5.05
C ARG A 208 14.63 21.54 -3.60
N ILE A 209 14.90 20.60 -2.71
CA ILE A 209 15.00 20.86 -1.28
C ILE A 209 16.42 20.53 -0.88
N VAL A 210 17.07 21.43 -0.16
CA VAL A 210 18.34 21.19 0.53
C VAL A 210 18.15 21.43 2.02
N LEU A 211 19.05 20.87 2.83
CA LEU A 211 19.13 21.27 4.23
C LEU A 211 20.07 22.46 4.36
N VAL A 212 19.73 23.37 5.26
CA VAL A 212 20.58 24.49 5.65
C VAL A 212 20.59 24.58 7.16
N ARG A 213 21.58 25.29 7.70
CA ARG A 213 21.60 25.65 9.13
C ARG A 213 20.36 26.46 9.49
N GLY A 214 19.77 26.14 10.63
CA GLY A 214 18.65 26.88 11.20
C GLY A 214 19.10 28.10 12.00
N PRO A 215 18.28 28.58 12.94
CA PRO A 215 18.62 29.67 13.84
C PRO A 215 19.96 29.42 14.55
N GLU A 216 20.76 30.47 14.70
CA GLU A 216 22.11 30.38 15.29
C GLU A 216 22.08 29.78 16.70
N GLU A 217 21.06 30.09 17.49
CA GLU A 217 20.84 29.53 18.84
C GLU A 217 20.67 28.00 18.82
N GLU A 218 19.87 27.46 17.89
CA GLU A 218 19.69 26.02 17.74
C GLU A 218 20.98 25.34 17.25
N VAL A 219 21.69 25.99 16.32
CA VAL A 219 22.97 25.49 15.79
C VAL A 219 24.03 25.44 16.90
N ALA A 220 24.15 26.50 17.70
CA ALA A 220 25.05 26.57 18.84
C ALA A 220 24.69 25.50 19.89
N THR A 221 23.40 25.28 20.14
CA THR A 221 22.93 24.23 21.03
C THR A 221 23.36 22.83 20.56
N VAL A 222 23.24 22.53 19.26
CA VAL A 222 23.71 21.24 18.71
C VAL A 222 25.22 21.10 18.85
N GLN A 223 25.99 22.16 18.57
CA GLN A 223 27.44 22.13 18.75
C GLN A 223 27.82 21.87 20.21
N GLU A 224 27.11 22.50 21.14
CA GLU A 224 27.30 22.32 22.58
C GLU A 224 26.93 20.90 23.05
N ILE A 225 25.86 20.30 22.49
CA ILE A 225 25.53 18.88 22.71
C ILE A 225 26.70 17.97 22.33
N TYR A 226 27.30 18.18 21.15
CA TYR A 226 28.45 17.39 20.71
C TYR A 226 29.69 17.64 21.59
N ARG A 227 29.96 18.89 21.97
CA ARG A 227 31.07 19.25 22.86
C ARG A 227 30.93 18.56 24.22
N GLN A 228 29.78 18.68 24.88
CA GLN A 228 29.51 18.02 26.17
C GLN A 228 29.60 16.49 26.07
N PHE A 229 29.17 15.90 24.96
CA PHE A 229 29.22 14.46 24.78
C PHE A 229 30.65 13.94 24.52
N VAL A 230 31.40 14.60 23.65
CA VAL A 230 32.71 14.14 23.18
C VAL A 230 33.84 14.55 24.14
N GLU A 231 33.83 15.81 24.58
CA GLU A 231 34.90 16.39 25.41
C GLU A 231 34.60 16.15 26.89
N ASP A 232 33.44 16.57 27.37
CA ASP A 232 33.08 16.46 28.80
C ASP A 232 32.61 15.04 29.19
N ARG A 233 32.47 14.14 28.20
CA ARG A 233 32.03 12.75 28.37
C ARG A 233 30.67 12.60 29.07
N ARG A 234 29.84 13.64 29.02
CA ARG A 234 28.48 13.60 29.58
C ARG A 234 27.64 12.56 28.86
N SER A 235 26.74 11.93 29.60
CA SER A 235 25.73 11.03 29.06
C SER A 235 24.65 11.81 28.30
N GLU A 236 23.99 11.14 27.36
CA GLU A 236 22.86 11.72 26.64
C GLU A 236 21.73 12.18 27.58
N ARG A 237 21.60 11.56 28.75
CA ARG A 237 20.65 11.96 29.80
C ARG A 237 21.05 13.26 30.47
N GLU A 238 22.29 13.40 30.92
CA GLU A 238 22.78 14.62 31.56
C GLU A 238 22.64 15.82 30.61
N ILE A 239 22.93 15.59 29.32
CA ILE A 239 22.72 16.60 28.28
C ILE A 239 21.23 16.93 28.12
N ALA A 240 20.35 15.94 28.08
CA ALA A 240 18.90 16.17 28.01
C ALA A 240 18.38 16.96 29.23
N HIS A 241 18.87 16.64 30.43
CA HIS A 241 18.53 17.36 31.65
C HIS A 241 18.99 18.81 31.59
N TRP A 242 20.27 19.04 31.23
CA TRP A 242 20.83 20.37 31.04
C TRP A 242 20.02 21.22 30.05
N LEU A 243 19.63 20.66 28.89
CA LEU A 243 18.78 21.36 27.92
C LEU A 243 17.43 21.77 28.51
N ASN A 244 16.81 20.87 29.27
CA ASN A 244 15.51 21.12 29.92
C ASN A 244 15.62 22.16 31.04
N GLU A 245 16.70 22.15 31.83
CA GLU A 245 16.97 23.16 32.86
C GLU A 245 17.13 24.57 32.26
N GLN A 246 17.70 24.66 31.05
CA GLN A 246 17.79 25.92 30.31
C GLN A 246 16.47 26.34 29.64
N GLY A 247 15.42 25.54 29.74
CA GLY A 247 14.13 25.82 29.10
C GLY A 247 14.14 25.67 27.58
N ILE A 248 15.15 25.01 27.01
CA ILE A 248 15.27 24.79 25.56
C ILE A 248 14.32 23.67 25.15
N LEU A 249 13.49 23.92 24.14
CA LEU A 249 12.57 22.92 23.58
C LEU A 249 13.14 22.30 22.31
N SER A 250 12.78 21.04 22.04
CA SER A 250 13.10 20.36 20.77
C SER A 250 12.36 20.96 19.58
N ASP A 251 12.68 20.52 18.36
CA ASP A 251 12.04 20.95 17.10
C ASP A 251 10.53 20.64 17.03
N LEU A 252 10.04 19.80 17.94
CA LEU A 252 8.62 19.48 18.09
C LEU A 252 7.94 20.24 19.24
N GLY A 253 8.62 21.20 19.87
CA GLY A 253 8.11 21.94 21.02
C GLY A 253 7.97 21.09 22.29
N ARG A 254 8.79 20.05 22.42
CA ARG A 254 8.76 19.10 23.56
C ARG A 254 10.04 19.18 24.36
N SER A 255 9.97 18.81 25.65
CA SER A 255 11.15 18.58 26.48
C SER A 255 12.08 17.53 25.87
N TRP A 256 13.38 17.71 26.10
CA TRP A 256 14.41 16.81 25.64
C TRP A 256 14.39 15.50 26.41
N THR A 257 14.50 14.40 25.66
CA THR A 257 14.71 13.07 26.21
C THR A 257 16.09 12.57 25.83
N ARG A 258 16.61 11.59 26.58
CA ARG A 258 17.84 10.88 26.25
C ARG A 258 17.83 10.34 24.81
N GLY A 259 16.70 9.78 24.37
CA GLY A 259 16.52 9.32 22.99
C GLY A 259 16.59 10.45 21.95
N ALA A 260 16.04 11.63 22.23
CA ALA A 260 16.11 12.78 21.33
C ALA A 260 17.57 13.27 21.16
N VAL A 261 18.33 13.36 22.26
CA VAL A 261 19.76 13.70 22.23
C VAL A 261 20.55 12.62 21.48
N HIS A 262 20.26 11.35 21.72
CA HIS A 262 20.89 10.24 21.00
C HIS A 262 20.68 10.35 19.48
N GLN A 263 19.45 10.69 19.03
CA GLN A 263 19.16 10.91 17.61
C GLN A 263 19.91 12.11 17.01
N ILE A 264 20.30 13.10 17.80
CA ILE A 264 21.21 14.16 17.32
C ILE A 264 22.60 13.56 17.08
N LEU A 265 23.15 12.87 18.07
CA LEU A 265 24.54 12.40 18.05
C LEU A 265 24.83 11.39 16.92
N ILE A 266 23.86 10.54 16.56
CA ILE A 266 24.08 9.46 15.58
C ILE A 266 23.67 9.79 14.14
N ASN A 267 22.97 10.90 13.91
CA ASN A 267 22.34 11.16 12.61
C ASN A 267 23.28 11.93 11.68
N ASP A 268 23.65 11.29 10.56
CA ASP A 268 24.63 11.78 9.58
C ASP A 268 24.37 13.20 9.06
N LYS A 269 23.11 13.67 9.13
CA LYS A 269 22.74 15.02 8.72
C LYS A 269 23.46 16.13 9.51
N TYR A 270 23.86 15.88 10.76
CA TYR A 270 24.55 16.88 11.57
C TYR A 270 26.00 17.11 11.12
N ALA A 271 26.60 16.11 10.48
CA ALA A 271 27.87 16.18 9.77
C ALA A 271 27.72 16.62 8.28
N GLY A 272 26.52 17.04 7.85
CA GLY A 272 26.30 17.55 6.49
C GLY A 272 25.98 16.47 5.44
N HIS A 273 25.75 15.23 5.85
CA HIS A 273 25.49 14.15 4.89
C HIS A 273 23.99 13.91 4.66
N ASN A 274 23.65 13.53 3.43
CA ASN A 274 22.33 12.99 3.11
C ASN A 274 22.40 11.47 3.03
N VAL A 275 21.54 10.79 3.80
CA VAL A 275 21.34 9.34 3.75
C VAL A 275 19.87 9.04 3.50
N TRP A 276 19.59 8.26 2.47
CA TRP A 276 18.24 7.93 2.03
C TRP A 276 18.08 6.45 1.72
N GLY A 277 16.83 5.98 1.71
CA GLY A 277 16.52 4.59 1.42
C GLY A 277 16.83 3.64 2.58
N ARG A 278 16.79 4.10 3.84
CA ARG A 278 16.88 3.20 5.01
C ARG A 278 15.75 2.18 5.07
N THR A 279 14.60 2.54 4.50
CA THR A 279 13.43 1.68 4.32
C THR A 279 12.85 1.87 2.93
N SER A 280 12.24 0.83 2.37
CA SER A 280 11.54 0.88 1.08
C SER A 280 10.17 0.22 1.17
N PHE A 281 9.25 0.67 0.31
CA PHE A 281 8.04 -0.07 0.00
C PHE A 281 7.81 0.01 -1.50
N LYS A 282 7.52 -1.13 -2.12
CA LYS A 282 7.09 -1.21 -3.52
C LYS A 282 5.58 -1.46 -3.54
N LEU A 283 4.95 -1.18 -4.68
CA LEU A 283 3.50 -1.32 -4.82
C LEU A 283 3.06 -2.75 -4.45
N LYS A 284 2.12 -2.87 -3.51
CA LYS A 284 1.63 -4.14 -2.92
C LYS A 284 2.68 -5.01 -2.20
N THR A 285 3.91 -4.53 -1.98
CA THR A 285 4.89 -5.24 -1.15
C THR A 285 4.88 -4.70 0.28
N ARG A 286 5.39 -5.50 1.23
CA ARG A 286 5.59 -5.04 2.59
C ARG A 286 6.67 -3.95 2.65
N HIS A 287 6.58 -3.12 3.68
CA HIS A 287 7.64 -2.20 4.04
C HIS A 287 8.85 -3.01 4.51
N VAL A 288 10.01 -2.77 3.92
CA VAL A 288 11.26 -3.46 4.22
C VAL A 288 12.27 -2.45 4.72
N ARG A 289 13.08 -2.84 5.71
CA ARG A 289 14.28 -2.10 6.08
C ARG A 289 15.42 -2.58 5.20
N ASN A 290 16.03 -1.66 4.46
CA ASN A 290 17.08 -2.01 3.50
C ASN A 290 18.41 -2.18 4.24
N ASP A 291 19.28 -2.99 3.66
CA ASP A 291 20.63 -3.19 4.19
C ASP A 291 21.41 -1.86 4.13
N PRO A 292 22.27 -1.53 5.11
CA PRO A 292 23.10 -0.32 5.06
C PRO A 292 23.92 -0.17 3.78
N SER A 293 24.33 -1.26 3.13
CA SER A 293 25.04 -1.24 1.84
C SER A 293 24.17 -0.77 0.67
N GLU A 294 22.84 -0.85 0.79
CA GLU A 294 21.88 -0.36 -0.21
C GLU A 294 21.47 1.10 0.03
N TRP A 295 21.93 1.72 1.12
CA TRP A 295 21.59 3.11 1.44
C TRP A 295 22.26 4.04 0.45
N ILE A 296 21.47 4.97 -0.09
CA ILE A 296 22.00 5.99 -0.99
C ILE A 296 22.49 7.13 -0.10
N ARG A 297 23.78 7.38 -0.19
CA ARG A 297 24.49 8.37 0.62
C ARG A 297 25.15 9.40 -0.27
N GLN A 298 25.09 10.66 0.16
CA GLN A 298 25.87 11.75 -0.37
C GLN A 298 26.52 12.48 0.80
N ASP A 299 27.85 12.43 0.82
CA ASP A 299 28.67 13.16 1.80
C ASP A 299 28.73 14.65 1.43
N ASP A 300 28.95 15.49 2.45
CA ASP A 300 29.02 16.96 2.33
C ASP A 300 27.93 17.58 1.44
N ALA A 301 26.71 17.05 1.54
CA ALA A 301 25.57 17.49 0.75
C ALA A 301 25.10 18.91 1.09
N PHE A 302 25.38 19.38 2.30
CA PHE A 302 25.03 20.71 2.79
C PHE A 302 25.94 21.12 3.96
N PRO A 303 25.98 22.41 4.34
CA PRO A 303 26.83 22.88 5.44
C PRO A 303 26.56 22.12 6.74
N ALA A 304 27.56 21.39 7.21
CA ALA A 304 27.50 20.64 8.45
C ALA A 304 27.31 21.57 9.66
N ILE A 305 26.68 21.09 10.74
CA ILE A 305 26.63 21.80 12.02
C ILE A 305 27.87 21.49 12.84
N VAL A 306 28.31 20.22 12.81
CA VAL A 306 29.51 19.74 13.50
C VAL A 306 30.53 19.22 12.50
N SER A 307 31.80 19.23 12.89
CA SER A 307 32.87 18.67 12.06
C SER A 307 32.75 17.15 11.94
N GLN A 308 33.26 16.59 10.83
CA GLN A 308 33.33 15.14 10.64
C GLN A 308 34.03 14.45 11.81
N ALA A 309 35.14 15.03 12.27
CA ALA A 309 35.91 14.48 13.38
C ALA A 309 35.08 14.39 14.68
N GLN A 310 34.33 15.44 15.03
CA GLN A 310 33.45 15.42 16.20
C GLN A 310 32.33 14.38 16.05
N PHE A 311 31.74 14.27 14.85
CA PHE A 311 30.70 13.29 14.56
C PHE A 311 31.21 11.85 14.72
N ASP A 312 32.36 11.55 14.14
CA ASP A 312 32.98 10.22 14.20
C ASP A 312 33.36 9.85 15.63
N GLN A 313 33.90 10.80 16.41
CA GLN A 313 34.18 10.59 17.83
C GLN A 313 32.90 10.27 18.62
N ALA A 314 31.81 11.01 18.41
CA ALA A 314 30.53 10.72 19.08
C ALA A 314 30.03 9.31 18.74
N ARG A 315 30.10 8.90 17.46
CA ARG A 315 29.73 7.55 17.05
C ARG A 315 30.60 6.47 17.69
N LEU A 316 31.91 6.68 17.75
CA LEU A 316 32.83 5.74 18.41
C LEU A 316 32.49 5.57 19.89
N ILE A 317 32.18 6.65 20.61
CA ILE A 317 31.77 6.60 22.01
C ILE A 317 30.50 5.76 22.18
N VAL A 318 29.49 5.99 21.34
CA VAL A 318 28.24 5.22 21.36
C VAL A 318 28.50 3.74 21.08
N GLU A 319 29.31 3.43 20.08
CA GLU A 319 29.65 2.06 19.71
C GLU A 319 30.48 1.36 20.80
N GLU A 320 31.49 2.02 21.38
CA GLU A 320 32.29 1.47 22.48
C GLU A 320 31.46 1.16 23.72
N ARG A 321 30.56 2.07 24.11
CA ARG A 321 29.64 1.83 25.24
C ARG A 321 28.80 0.59 25.00
N SER A 322 28.34 0.35 23.77
CA SER A 322 27.61 -0.87 23.43
C SER A 322 28.50 -2.13 23.40
N LYS A 323 29.74 -2.03 22.92
CA LYS A 323 30.68 -3.16 22.81
C LYS A 323 31.20 -3.66 24.15
N ARG A 324 31.19 -2.84 25.19
CA ARG A 324 31.60 -3.24 26.55
C ARG A 324 30.62 -4.21 27.20
N LEU A 325 29.40 -4.33 26.68
CA LEU A 325 28.40 -5.24 27.18
C LEU A 325 28.43 -6.54 26.37
N THR A 326 28.51 -7.66 27.07
CA THR A 326 28.31 -8.99 26.50
C THR A 326 26.86 -9.19 26.07
N ASP A 327 26.60 -10.20 25.24
CA ASP A 327 25.23 -10.50 24.79
C ASP A 327 24.32 -10.79 25.98
N ASP A 328 24.83 -11.52 26.97
CA ASP A 328 24.10 -11.86 28.20
C ASP A 328 23.80 -10.61 29.05
N GLU A 329 24.74 -9.68 29.18
CA GLU A 329 24.51 -8.41 29.89
C GLU A 329 23.50 -7.51 29.16
N MET A 330 23.57 -7.43 27.83
CA MET A 330 22.58 -6.68 27.05
C MET A 330 21.19 -7.28 27.21
N LEU A 331 21.06 -8.62 27.14
CA LEU A 331 19.78 -9.30 27.32
C LEU A 331 19.27 -9.18 28.76
N ALA A 332 20.16 -9.21 29.77
CA ALA A 332 19.80 -8.97 31.17
C ALA A 332 19.20 -7.57 31.36
N LEU A 333 19.86 -6.53 30.83
CA LEU A 333 19.34 -5.17 30.87
C LEU A 333 17.98 -5.05 30.17
N LEU A 334 17.82 -5.68 29.00
CA LEU A 334 16.55 -5.68 28.27
C LEU A 334 15.44 -6.39 29.06
N SER A 335 15.78 -7.49 29.74
CA SER A 335 14.88 -8.22 30.64
C SER A 335 14.47 -7.36 31.83
N ASP A 336 15.39 -6.58 32.40
CA ASP A 336 15.09 -5.69 33.52
C ASP A 336 14.22 -4.51 33.12
N ILE A 337 14.43 -3.94 31.93
CA ILE A 337 13.53 -2.94 31.34
C ILE A 337 12.12 -3.53 31.20
N PHE A 338 12.02 -4.78 30.73
CA PHE A 338 10.74 -5.47 30.58
C PHE A 338 10.05 -5.69 31.92
N LYS A 339 10.77 -6.20 32.93
CA LYS A 339 10.22 -6.41 34.29
C LYS A 339 9.73 -5.13 34.93
N LYS A 340 10.44 -4.01 34.73
CA LYS A 340 10.07 -2.70 35.31
C LYS A 340 8.87 -2.06 34.62
N ASN A 341 8.78 -2.13 33.30
CA ASN A 341 7.76 -1.42 32.53
C ASN A 341 6.54 -2.28 32.14
N GLY A 342 6.65 -3.61 32.22
CA GLY A 342 5.62 -4.55 31.77
C GLY A 342 5.50 -4.70 30.25
N TYR A 343 6.19 -3.87 29.46
CA TYR A 343 6.28 -3.96 28.00
C TYR A 343 7.59 -3.33 27.49
N LEU A 344 8.00 -3.69 26.27
CA LEU A 344 9.12 -3.08 25.57
C LEU A 344 8.68 -2.44 24.26
N SER A 345 9.32 -1.33 23.93
CA SER A 345 9.32 -0.70 22.62
C SER A 345 10.69 -0.08 22.37
N GLY A 346 11.01 0.25 21.12
CA GLY A 346 12.25 0.98 20.81
C GLY A 346 12.37 2.28 21.62
N LEU A 347 11.25 3.00 21.80
CA LEU A 347 11.20 4.23 22.59
C LEU A 347 11.53 3.98 24.07
N ILE A 348 10.94 2.95 24.69
CA ILE A 348 11.21 2.63 26.10
C ILE A 348 12.67 2.23 26.32
N ILE A 349 13.23 1.45 25.40
CA ILE A 349 14.64 1.05 25.45
C ILE A 349 15.52 2.29 25.35
N ASP A 350 15.18 3.20 24.44
CA ASP A 350 15.90 4.45 24.25
C ASP A 350 15.72 5.45 25.39
N GLU A 351 14.71 5.27 26.24
CA GLU A 351 14.45 6.06 27.45
C GLU A 351 15.09 5.47 28.71
N PHE A 352 15.56 4.22 28.68
CA PHE A 352 16.22 3.60 29.83
C PHE A 352 17.64 4.14 30.03
N GLU A 353 17.98 4.45 31.28
CA GLU A 353 19.11 5.31 31.63
C GLU A 353 20.47 4.61 31.45
N ASP A 354 20.60 3.37 31.91
CA ASP A 354 21.87 2.62 31.96
C ASP A 354 21.94 1.49 30.92
N GLY A 355 21.24 1.66 29.78
CA GLY A 355 21.07 0.61 28.77
C GLY A 355 21.57 0.97 27.36
N PRO A 356 21.93 -0.03 26.54
CA PRO A 356 22.12 0.16 25.10
C PRO A 356 20.87 0.74 24.44
N SER A 357 21.05 1.52 23.36
CA SER A 357 19.91 1.99 22.55
C SER A 357 19.23 0.86 21.79
N SER A 358 18.00 1.09 21.36
CA SER A 358 17.21 0.18 20.53
C SER A 358 17.94 -0.18 19.22
N SER A 359 18.69 0.76 18.65
CA SER A 359 19.57 0.51 17.52
C SER A 359 20.75 -0.41 17.84
N ALA A 360 21.31 -0.33 19.05
CA ALA A 360 22.40 -1.22 19.47
C ALA A 360 21.91 -2.67 19.58
N TYR A 361 20.74 -2.89 20.21
CA TYR A 361 20.10 -4.21 20.24
C TYR A 361 19.79 -4.75 18.83
N GLN A 362 19.28 -3.89 17.95
CA GLN A 362 19.01 -4.29 16.58
C GLN A 362 20.27 -4.68 15.82
N SER A 363 21.35 -3.92 15.96
CA SER A 363 22.62 -4.22 15.29
C SER A 363 23.24 -5.51 15.83
N ARG A 364 23.18 -5.73 17.15
CA ARG A 364 23.80 -6.88 17.81
C ARG A 364 23.05 -8.19 17.56
N PHE A 365 21.72 -8.17 17.61
CA PHE A 365 20.86 -9.35 17.49
C PHE A 365 20.12 -9.44 16.14
N GLY A 366 20.47 -8.58 15.17
CA GLY A 366 19.87 -8.49 13.83
C GLY A 366 18.49 -7.83 13.78
N SER A 367 17.67 -7.95 14.83
CA SER A 367 16.39 -7.22 14.95
C SER A 367 15.95 -7.07 16.41
N LEU A 368 15.17 -6.03 16.69
CA LEU A 368 14.55 -5.85 18.02
C LEU A 368 13.62 -7.00 18.38
N LEU A 369 12.86 -7.55 17.42
CA LEU A 369 12.00 -8.72 17.64
C LEU A 369 12.82 -9.95 18.08
N ARG A 370 13.98 -10.16 17.48
CA ARG A 370 14.89 -11.24 17.89
C ARG A 370 15.43 -11.00 19.29
N ALA A 371 15.83 -9.77 19.62
CA ALA A 371 16.24 -9.41 20.98
C ALA A 371 15.11 -9.65 22.00
N TYR A 372 13.86 -9.30 21.68
CA TYR A 372 12.69 -9.57 22.54
C TYR A 372 12.45 -11.06 22.75
N SER A 373 12.55 -11.86 21.70
CA SER A 373 12.38 -13.31 21.80
C SER A 373 13.40 -13.99 22.71
N LEU A 374 14.63 -13.48 22.75
CA LEU A 374 15.72 -14.03 23.57
C LEU A 374 15.51 -13.80 25.08
N ILE A 375 14.72 -12.81 25.47
CA ILE A 375 14.38 -12.52 26.88
C ILE A 375 12.97 -12.98 27.26
N GLY A 376 12.29 -13.72 26.39
CA GLY A 376 10.92 -14.19 26.61
C GLY A 376 9.86 -13.07 26.58
N PHE A 377 10.19 -11.88 26.07
CA PHE A 377 9.21 -10.81 25.90
C PHE A 377 8.45 -10.97 24.59
N VAL A 378 7.13 -11.01 24.67
CA VAL A 378 6.22 -11.00 23.52
C VAL A 378 5.39 -9.70 23.57
N PRO A 379 5.61 -8.74 22.65
CA PRO A 379 4.92 -7.45 22.68
C PRO A 379 3.38 -7.54 22.65
N ASP A 380 2.71 -6.74 23.48
CA ASP A 380 1.24 -6.66 23.54
C ASP A 380 0.61 -6.00 22.30
N HIS A 381 1.33 -5.12 21.60
CA HIS A 381 0.92 -4.66 20.27
C HIS A 381 1.40 -5.63 19.19
N ASP A 382 0.52 -6.62 18.95
CA ASP A 382 0.33 -7.50 17.79
C ASP A 382 1.60 -7.79 16.95
N TYR A 383 2.53 -8.60 17.47
CA TYR A 383 3.35 -9.49 16.62
C TYR A 383 3.00 -10.96 16.81
N ARG A 384 2.17 -11.30 17.81
CA ARG A 384 1.54 -12.62 17.97
C ARG A 384 0.75 -13.02 16.72
N TYR A 385 0.15 -12.07 15.99
CA TYR A 385 -0.46 -12.40 14.69
C TYR A 385 0.53 -12.98 13.69
N ILE A 386 1.81 -12.63 13.73
CA ILE A 386 2.79 -13.15 12.77
C ILE A 386 3.05 -14.63 13.05
N GLU A 387 3.20 -14.99 14.32
CA GLU A 387 3.40 -16.37 14.76
C GLU A 387 2.12 -17.20 14.63
N ILE A 388 0.98 -16.66 15.08
CA ILE A 388 -0.33 -17.29 14.89
C ILE A 388 -0.60 -17.46 13.40
N ASN A 389 -0.45 -16.43 12.56
CA ASN A 389 -0.64 -16.59 11.10
C ASN A 389 0.38 -17.55 10.48
N ARG A 390 1.61 -17.67 11.03
CA ARG A 390 2.58 -18.67 10.58
C ARG A 390 2.13 -20.07 11.00
N ALA A 391 1.58 -20.26 12.19
CA ALA A 391 0.99 -21.52 12.65
C ALA A 391 -0.26 -21.88 11.83
N LEU A 392 -1.19 -20.94 11.62
CA LEU A 392 -2.38 -21.13 10.78
C LEU A 392 -1.99 -21.48 9.33
N ARG A 393 -0.94 -20.88 8.76
CA ARG A 393 -0.41 -21.28 7.44
C ARG A 393 0.20 -22.69 7.44
N ARG A 394 0.86 -23.12 8.52
CA ARG A 394 1.34 -24.50 8.65
C ARG A 394 0.19 -25.50 8.81
N MET A 395 -0.91 -25.06 9.40
CA MET A 395 -2.12 -25.85 9.61
C MET A 395 -3.03 -25.90 8.36
N HIS A 396 -2.91 -24.92 7.46
CA HIS A 396 -3.72 -24.87 6.23
C HIS A 396 -3.67 -26.17 5.41
N PRO A 397 -2.49 -26.75 5.09
CA PRO A 397 -2.42 -28.03 4.39
C PRO A 397 -3.15 -29.17 5.12
N SER A 398 -3.03 -29.26 6.45
CA SER A 398 -3.71 -30.33 7.19
C SER A 398 -5.22 -30.16 7.20
N VAL A 399 -5.73 -28.93 7.26
CA VAL A 399 -7.17 -28.64 7.18
C VAL A 399 -7.70 -29.00 5.80
N VAL A 400 -7.01 -28.60 4.72
CA VAL A 400 -7.39 -28.94 3.34
C VAL A 400 -7.43 -30.46 3.14
N GLN A 401 -6.40 -31.18 3.61
CA GLN A 401 -6.37 -32.64 3.54
C GLN A 401 -7.50 -33.29 4.35
N GLY A 402 -7.86 -32.72 5.51
CA GLY A 402 -9.02 -33.16 6.30
C GLY A 402 -10.33 -33.02 5.54
N VAL A 403 -10.55 -31.90 4.84
CA VAL A 403 -11.75 -31.70 4.00
C VAL A 403 -11.78 -32.67 2.82
N ILE A 404 -10.65 -32.86 2.13
CA ILE A 404 -10.54 -33.84 1.02
C ILE A 404 -10.86 -35.26 1.53
N ALA A 405 -10.32 -35.65 2.68
CA ALA A 405 -10.57 -36.95 3.27
C ALA A 405 -12.05 -37.13 3.66
N GLY A 406 -12.68 -36.10 4.24
CA GLY A 406 -14.11 -36.11 4.57
C GLY A 406 -15.01 -36.26 3.34
N VAL A 407 -14.74 -35.53 2.27
CA VAL A 407 -15.46 -35.67 0.99
C VAL A 407 -15.32 -37.09 0.42
N ARG A 408 -14.11 -37.66 0.45
CA ARG A 408 -13.86 -39.04 -0.02
C ARG A 408 -14.57 -40.08 0.83
N ALA A 409 -14.60 -39.89 2.16
CA ALA A 409 -15.30 -40.78 3.07
C ALA A 409 -16.82 -40.78 2.84
N ALA A 410 -17.38 -39.63 2.44
CA ALA A 410 -18.78 -39.51 2.02
C ALA A 410 -19.05 -40.03 0.59
N GLY A 411 -18.05 -40.60 -0.10
CA GLY A 411 -18.21 -41.18 -1.44
C GLY A 411 -18.08 -40.17 -2.60
N GLY A 412 -17.65 -38.94 -2.33
CA GLY A 412 -17.34 -37.92 -3.33
C GLY A 412 -15.88 -37.88 -3.76
N THR A 413 -15.56 -37.04 -4.74
CA THR A 413 -14.17 -36.75 -5.15
C THR A 413 -13.81 -35.30 -4.83
N ALA A 414 -12.55 -35.05 -4.45
CA ALA A 414 -12.03 -33.70 -4.23
C ALA A 414 -10.58 -33.62 -4.71
N ILE A 415 -10.30 -32.61 -5.54
CA ILE A 415 -8.99 -32.36 -6.15
C ILE A 415 -8.56 -30.94 -5.79
N GLN A 416 -7.36 -30.79 -5.23
CA GLN A 416 -6.78 -29.49 -4.92
C GLN A 416 -6.02 -28.96 -6.14
N SER A 417 -6.30 -27.72 -6.52
CA SER A 417 -5.55 -26.97 -7.52
C SER A 417 -4.20 -26.52 -6.97
N LEU A 418 -3.13 -26.68 -7.76
CA LEU A 418 -1.77 -26.28 -7.39
C LEU A 418 -1.49 -24.79 -7.61
N GLU A 419 -2.29 -24.12 -8.42
CA GLU A 419 -2.07 -22.70 -8.76
C GLU A 419 -2.68 -21.76 -7.70
N ASP A 420 -3.83 -22.12 -7.15
CA ASP A 420 -4.65 -21.24 -6.32
C ASP A 420 -5.22 -21.89 -5.05
N ASP A 421 -4.81 -23.12 -4.74
CA ASP A 421 -5.22 -23.87 -3.54
C ASP A 421 -6.75 -24.11 -3.42
N THR A 422 -7.52 -23.90 -4.50
CA THR A 422 -8.96 -24.21 -4.53
C THR A 422 -9.22 -25.72 -4.62
N LEU A 423 -10.36 -26.17 -4.12
CA LEU A 423 -10.82 -27.55 -4.22
C LEU A 423 -11.89 -27.67 -5.28
N LEU A 424 -11.68 -28.53 -6.28
CA LEU A 424 -12.72 -28.98 -7.18
C LEU A 424 -13.35 -30.25 -6.59
N VAL A 425 -14.55 -30.11 -6.05
CA VAL A 425 -15.34 -31.21 -5.50
C VAL A 425 -16.22 -31.76 -6.61
N ASN A 426 -16.16 -33.07 -6.82
CA ASN A 426 -17.06 -33.80 -7.70
C ASN A 426 -17.03 -33.34 -9.17
N GLU A 427 -15.97 -32.63 -9.58
CA GLU A 427 -15.85 -31.95 -10.90
C GLU A 427 -16.96 -30.92 -11.16
N GLU A 428 -17.69 -30.51 -10.13
CA GLU A 428 -18.93 -29.72 -10.24
C GLU A 428 -18.90 -28.43 -9.42
N ILE A 429 -18.28 -28.45 -8.23
CA ILE A 429 -18.32 -27.35 -7.28
C ILE A 429 -16.90 -26.95 -6.91
N THR A 430 -16.60 -25.66 -7.05
CA THR A 430 -15.33 -25.10 -6.57
C THR A 430 -15.48 -24.57 -5.14
N ALA A 431 -14.56 -24.96 -4.26
CA ALA A 431 -14.55 -24.55 -2.86
C ALA A 431 -13.19 -23.97 -2.47
N SER A 432 -13.17 -22.79 -1.84
CA SER A 432 -11.97 -22.23 -1.20
C SER A 432 -12.01 -22.46 0.30
N ILE A 433 -10.88 -22.76 0.93
CA ILE A 433 -10.77 -22.87 2.39
C ILE A 433 -10.05 -21.64 2.94
N VAL A 434 -10.62 -21.01 3.98
CA VAL A 434 -10.04 -19.85 4.65
C VAL A 434 -10.01 -20.09 6.15
N ILE A 435 -8.84 -19.95 6.77
CA ILE A 435 -8.70 -20.07 8.22
C ILE A 435 -8.66 -18.68 8.84
N ALA A 436 -9.62 -18.40 9.73
CA ALA A 436 -9.80 -17.10 10.36
C ALA A 436 -9.29 -17.13 11.81
N ARG A 437 -8.30 -16.28 12.09
CA ARG A 437 -7.77 -16.07 13.44
C ARG A 437 -8.85 -15.47 14.36
N CYS A 438 -9.00 -16.04 15.57
CA CYS A 438 -9.77 -15.45 16.66
C CYS A 438 -8.99 -14.30 17.30
N LYS A 439 -9.66 -13.17 17.51
CA LYS A 439 -9.18 -12.03 18.28
C LYS A 439 -10.12 -11.75 19.43
N LEU A 440 -9.61 -11.86 20.65
CA LEU A 440 -10.32 -11.40 21.84
C LEU A 440 -10.27 -9.87 21.94
N THR A 441 -11.43 -9.28 22.23
CA THR A 441 -11.55 -7.86 22.59
C THR A 441 -11.19 -7.64 24.07
N PRO A 442 -10.85 -6.41 24.49
CA PRO A 442 -10.61 -6.11 25.90
C PRO A 442 -11.79 -6.49 26.83
N GLY A 443 -13.01 -6.52 26.30
CA GLY A 443 -14.21 -6.97 27.01
C GLY A 443 -14.52 -8.46 26.89
N GLY A 444 -13.57 -9.30 26.46
CA GLY A 444 -13.72 -10.76 26.39
C GLY A 444 -14.49 -11.31 25.18
N SER A 445 -15.14 -10.46 24.38
CA SER A 445 -15.84 -10.94 23.16
C SER A 445 -14.87 -11.38 22.06
N ARG A 446 -15.23 -12.41 21.29
CA ARG A 446 -14.41 -12.95 20.19
C ARG A 446 -14.75 -12.31 18.85
N ARG A 447 -13.72 -12.08 18.03
CA ARG A 447 -13.84 -11.45 16.71
C ARG A 447 -12.97 -12.16 15.69
N TRP A 448 -13.53 -12.38 14.50
CA TRP A 448 -12.83 -12.95 13.36
C TRP A 448 -12.88 -11.98 12.18
N LYS A 449 -11.77 -11.87 11.45
CA LYS A 449 -11.70 -11.07 10.23
C LYS A 449 -11.34 -11.98 9.07
N ILE A 450 -12.32 -12.30 8.25
CA ILE A 450 -12.18 -13.13 7.06
C ILE A 450 -11.96 -12.21 5.86
N ARG A 451 -10.97 -12.56 5.02
CA ARG A 451 -10.79 -11.92 3.72
C ARG A 451 -11.16 -12.95 2.68
N LEU A 452 -12.18 -12.66 1.88
CA LEU A 452 -12.57 -13.50 0.77
C LEU A 452 -11.71 -13.08 -0.42
N ASP A 453 -11.07 -14.04 -1.08
CA ASP A 453 -10.29 -13.77 -2.28
C ASP A 453 -11.23 -13.76 -3.49
N GLU A 454 -11.76 -12.58 -3.81
CA GLU A 454 -12.68 -12.39 -4.93
C GLU A 454 -12.05 -12.69 -6.30
N SER A 455 -10.72 -12.80 -6.40
CA SER A 455 -10.07 -13.18 -7.65
C SER A 455 -10.29 -14.66 -7.98
N LEU A 456 -10.47 -15.51 -6.96
CA LEU A 456 -10.66 -16.96 -7.11
C LEU A 456 -12.10 -17.34 -7.52
N ARG A 457 -13.08 -16.49 -7.19
CA ARG A 457 -14.52 -16.69 -7.47
C ARG A 457 -15.04 -18.13 -7.24
N PRO A 458 -14.75 -18.76 -6.10
CA PRO A 458 -15.23 -20.10 -5.84
C PRO A 458 -16.77 -20.10 -5.68
N ASP A 459 -17.39 -21.24 -5.95
CA ASP A 459 -18.83 -21.44 -5.73
C ASP A 459 -19.17 -21.44 -4.23
N LEU A 460 -18.25 -21.98 -3.42
CA LEU A 460 -18.34 -22.04 -1.96
C LEU A 460 -17.04 -21.56 -1.28
N THR A 461 -17.16 -20.91 -0.13
CA THR A 461 -16.02 -20.61 0.74
C THR A 461 -16.25 -21.20 2.12
N ILE A 462 -15.40 -22.16 2.50
CA ILE A 462 -15.37 -22.79 3.81
C ILE A 462 -14.46 -21.96 4.71
N CYS A 463 -15.05 -21.20 5.63
CA CYS A 463 -14.34 -20.39 6.61
C CYS A 463 -14.23 -21.15 7.93
N VAL A 464 -13.02 -21.52 8.33
CA VAL A 464 -12.72 -22.15 9.61
C VAL A 464 -12.48 -21.04 10.63
N ARG A 465 -13.39 -20.83 11.58
CA ARG A 465 -13.16 -19.90 12.69
C ARG A 465 -12.36 -20.62 13.75
N MET A 466 -11.24 -20.04 14.15
CA MET A 466 -10.40 -20.61 15.19
C MET A 466 -10.94 -20.31 16.58
N ASP A 467 -10.59 -21.16 17.56
CA ASP A 467 -10.81 -20.91 18.99
C ASP A 467 -9.92 -19.77 19.53
N GLU A 468 -10.08 -19.44 20.82
CA GLU A 468 -9.36 -18.34 21.49
C GLU A 468 -7.84 -18.54 21.45
N ASP A 469 -7.39 -19.78 21.59
CA ASP A 469 -5.98 -20.18 21.52
C ASP A 469 -5.44 -20.26 20.08
N ASN A 470 -6.33 -20.17 19.09
CA ASN A 470 -6.04 -20.37 17.68
C ASN A 470 -5.40 -21.72 17.35
N MET A 471 -5.77 -22.76 18.11
CA MET A 471 -5.24 -24.11 18.00
C MET A 471 -6.23 -25.07 17.33
N ASN A 472 -7.52 -24.89 17.56
CA ASN A 472 -8.58 -25.73 17.00
C ASN A 472 -9.63 -24.91 16.25
N ALA A 473 -10.36 -25.58 15.37
CA ALA A 473 -11.57 -25.02 14.78
C ALA A 473 -12.63 -24.86 15.88
N HIS A 474 -13.12 -23.64 16.06
CA HIS A 474 -14.27 -23.33 16.90
C HIS A 474 -15.56 -23.73 16.20
N ASP A 475 -15.72 -23.33 14.93
CA ASP A 475 -16.81 -23.71 14.04
C ASP A 475 -16.48 -23.34 12.58
N PHE A 476 -17.43 -23.58 11.69
CA PHE A 476 -17.30 -23.40 10.25
C PHE A 476 -18.40 -22.49 9.71
N TYR A 477 -18.06 -21.66 8.74
CA TYR A 477 -19.02 -20.99 7.88
C TYR A 477 -18.90 -21.54 6.46
N ILE A 478 -19.99 -22.05 5.90
CA ILE A 478 -20.03 -22.51 4.50
C ILE A 478 -20.78 -21.44 3.71
N LEU A 479 -20.01 -20.50 3.17
CA LEU A 479 -20.56 -19.35 2.47
C LEU A 479 -20.75 -19.69 1.00
N PRO A 480 -21.96 -19.55 0.43
CA PRO A 480 -22.11 -19.58 -1.02
C PRO A 480 -21.39 -18.38 -1.62
N ARG A 481 -21.17 -18.40 -2.93
CA ARG A 481 -20.68 -17.23 -3.66
C ARG A 481 -21.58 -16.03 -3.37
N MET A 482 -21.11 -15.15 -2.49
CA MET A 482 -21.84 -13.95 -2.11
C MET A 482 -21.33 -12.78 -2.94
N THR A 483 -22.25 -11.98 -3.47
CA THR A 483 -21.93 -10.66 -4.04
C THR A 483 -21.82 -9.68 -2.88
N LEU A 484 -20.76 -9.79 -2.08
CA LEU A 484 -20.52 -8.87 -0.97
C LEU A 484 -19.94 -7.58 -1.53
N ALA A 485 -20.46 -6.43 -1.08
CA ALA A 485 -19.88 -5.12 -1.38
C ALA A 485 -18.50 -4.91 -0.72
N GLU A 486 -18.15 -5.76 0.25
CA GLU A 486 -16.85 -5.76 0.93
C GLU A 486 -16.20 -7.14 0.86
N SER A 487 -14.98 -7.22 0.32
CA SER A 487 -14.14 -8.43 0.27
C SER A 487 -13.64 -8.89 1.66
N VAL A 488 -14.20 -8.34 2.75
CA VAL A 488 -13.75 -8.52 4.13
C VAL A 488 -14.94 -8.68 5.05
N LEU A 489 -15.17 -9.90 5.54
CA LEU A 489 -16.18 -10.20 6.55
C LEU A 489 -15.61 -10.03 7.95
N ARG A 490 -16.37 -9.35 8.83
CA ARG A 490 -16.03 -9.17 10.24
C ARG A 490 -17.07 -9.92 11.07
N LEU A 491 -16.69 -11.07 11.61
CA LEU A 491 -17.57 -11.92 12.40
C LEU A 491 -17.34 -11.75 13.91
N ALA A 492 -18.40 -11.91 14.67
CA ALA A 492 -18.48 -12.00 16.12
C ALA A 492 -19.04 -13.38 16.52
N ASP A 493 -19.21 -13.63 17.81
CA ASP A 493 -19.87 -14.85 18.30
C ASP A 493 -21.26 -15.05 17.68
N HIS A 494 -22.02 -13.96 17.52
CA HIS A 494 -23.32 -13.91 16.89
C HIS A 494 -23.35 -12.77 15.86
N ASN A 495 -23.75 -13.07 14.62
CA ASN A 495 -23.73 -12.11 13.49
C ASN A 495 -25.12 -11.82 12.93
N GLY A 496 -26.16 -12.40 13.51
CA GLY A 496 -27.54 -12.24 13.09
C GLY A 496 -27.93 -13.23 11.98
N LEU A 497 -29.23 -13.26 11.67
CA LEU A 497 -29.87 -14.27 10.82
C LEU A 497 -29.24 -14.43 9.43
N SER A 498 -28.71 -13.36 8.84
CA SER A 498 -28.17 -13.39 7.48
C SER A 498 -26.85 -14.17 7.35
N PHE A 499 -26.06 -14.25 8.41
CA PHE A 499 -24.76 -14.94 8.41
C PHE A 499 -24.78 -16.20 9.27
N ASP A 500 -25.42 -16.15 10.45
CA ASP A 500 -25.46 -17.30 11.35
C ASP A 500 -26.23 -18.49 10.75
N ALA A 501 -27.05 -18.29 9.70
CA ALA A 501 -27.68 -19.36 8.93
C ALA A 501 -26.68 -20.24 8.15
N PHE A 502 -25.48 -19.73 7.88
CA PHE A 502 -24.41 -20.47 7.20
C PHE A 502 -23.35 -21.00 8.17
N ARG A 503 -23.60 -20.90 9.48
CA ARG A 503 -22.69 -21.38 10.53
C ARG A 503 -23.02 -22.82 10.89
N PHE A 504 -21.98 -23.65 10.96
CA PHE A 504 -22.06 -25.07 11.28
C PHE A 504 -20.98 -25.44 12.29
N ASP A 505 -21.31 -26.29 13.26
CA ASP A 505 -20.34 -26.77 14.25
C ASP A 505 -19.36 -27.79 13.63
N THR A 506 -19.80 -28.51 12.60
CA THR A 506 -18.99 -29.49 11.84
C THR A 506 -19.18 -29.32 10.33
N LEU A 507 -18.30 -29.97 9.55
CA LEU A 507 -18.41 -30.01 8.08
C LEU A 507 -19.25 -31.19 7.57
N ASP A 508 -19.92 -31.94 8.43
CA ASP A 508 -20.66 -33.15 8.03
C ASP A 508 -21.77 -32.84 7.01
N GLY A 509 -22.45 -31.70 7.18
CA GLY A 509 -23.44 -31.22 6.22
C GLY A 509 -22.84 -30.92 4.84
N PHE A 510 -21.60 -30.41 4.78
CA PHE A 510 -20.88 -30.22 3.52
C PHE A 510 -20.48 -31.55 2.90
N PHE A 511 -20.00 -32.51 3.69
CA PHE A 511 -19.63 -33.82 3.18
C PHE A 511 -20.83 -34.59 2.62
N ALA A 512 -22.01 -34.47 3.26
CA ALA A 512 -23.25 -35.04 2.76
C ALA A 512 -23.66 -34.46 1.38
N LEU A 513 -23.38 -33.19 1.11
CA LEU A 513 -23.62 -32.60 -0.22
C LEU A 513 -22.70 -33.17 -1.32
N ALA A 514 -21.57 -33.76 -0.94
CA ALA A 514 -20.64 -34.40 -1.87
C ALA A 514 -20.97 -35.87 -2.13
N GLU A 515 -21.94 -36.46 -1.42
CA GLU A 515 -22.36 -37.84 -1.58
C GLU A 515 -22.93 -38.08 -2.99
N ARG A 516 -22.55 -39.22 -3.60
CA ARG A 516 -23.06 -39.62 -4.92
C ARG A 516 -24.20 -40.60 -4.77
N ALA A 517 -25.41 -40.16 -5.11
CA ALA A 517 -26.58 -41.03 -5.21
C ALA A 517 -26.83 -41.48 -6.66
N PRO A 518 -27.06 -42.77 -6.92
CA PRO A 518 -27.51 -43.23 -8.23
C PRO A 518 -28.94 -42.74 -8.47
N ILE A 519 -29.17 -41.96 -9.53
CA ILE A 519 -30.53 -41.61 -9.97
C ILE A 519 -31.08 -42.81 -10.75
N PRO A 520 -32.12 -43.50 -10.28
CA PRO A 520 -32.75 -44.55 -11.06
C PRO A 520 -33.33 -43.92 -12.33
N ARG A 521 -32.91 -44.38 -13.51
CA ARG A 521 -33.59 -44.01 -14.76
C ARG A 521 -35.03 -44.52 -14.68
N ALA A 522 -36.00 -43.62 -14.79
CA ALA A 522 -37.38 -44.01 -14.99
C ALA A 522 -37.47 -44.87 -16.26
N ALA A 523 -38.00 -46.08 -16.10
CA ALA A 523 -38.11 -47.11 -17.14
C ALA A 523 -39.13 -46.75 -18.21
#